data_AF-A0A8D5FFJ5-F1
#
_entry.id   AF-A0A8D5FFJ5-F1
#
_cell.length_a   1.000
_cell.length_b   1.000
_cell.length_c   1.000
_cell.angle_alpha   90.00
_cell.angle_beta   90.00
_cell.angle_gamma   90.00
#
_symmetry.space_group_name_H-M   'P 1'
#
loop_
_entity.id
_entity.type
_entity.pdbx_description
1 polymer ?
#
loop_
_entity_poly.entity_id
_entity_poly.type
_entity_poly.pdbx_seq_one_letter_code
_entity_poly.pdbx_strand_id
1 'polypeptide(L)'
;MGFSSYFLVVRDIVHPEGEDGRRKKRRICGRGSGAASLVAYCLEITNVCPLKYNLYFERFLNPERIDPPDIDIDFAWDERDEVLDEVLQKFQGHAAMVCNHVFFKPRMAIRETAKAFGLPDHEISEVTGRLPWVSRNEGEGLETCLRALPSFRGKEFLPPGRRF
;
A
#
# COMPACT_ATOMS: atom_id res chain seq x y z
N MET A 1 24.16 -11.92 6.43
CA MET A 1 22.83 -11.62 5.87
C MET A 1 22.84 -11.28 4.37
N GLY A 2 23.93 -10.75 3.78
CA GLY A 2 24.08 -10.71 2.31
C GLY A 2 23.31 -9.60 1.57
N PHE A 3 22.83 -8.57 2.27
CA PHE A 3 22.00 -7.50 1.69
C PHE A 3 22.78 -6.33 1.07
N SER A 4 24.10 -6.40 0.94
CA SER A 4 24.89 -5.29 0.38
C SER A 4 24.42 -4.87 -1.02
N SER A 5 24.16 -5.84 -1.91
CA SER A 5 23.63 -5.57 -3.25
C SER A 5 22.27 -4.87 -3.22
N TYR A 6 21.42 -5.19 -2.25
CA TYR A 6 20.10 -4.54 -2.08
C TYR A 6 20.26 -3.04 -1.79
N PHE A 7 21.13 -2.68 -0.83
CA PHE A 7 21.42 -1.27 -0.54
C PHE A 7 22.00 -0.53 -1.75
N LEU A 8 22.87 -1.17 -2.52
CA LEU A 8 23.47 -0.54 -3.70
C LEU A 8 22.46 -0.33 -4.82
N VAL A 9 21.56 -1.29 -5.05
CA VAL A 9 20.44 -1.13 -6.01
C VAL A 9 19.54 0.01 -5.57
N VAL A 10 19.14 0.07 -4.30
CA VAL A 10 18.30 1.15 -3.77
C VAL A 10 18.99 2.51 -3.90
N ARG A 11 20.28 2.60 -3.54
CA ARG A 11 21.08 3.82 -3.74
C ARG A 11 21.12 4.24 -5.20
N ASP A 12 21.27 3.29 -6.12
CA ASP A 12 21.29 3.55 -7.56
C ASP A 12 19.95 4.05 -8.11
N ILE A 13 18.83 3.70 -7.48
CA ILE A 13 17.49 4.21 -7.82
C ILE A 13 17.32 5.64 -7.28
N VAL A 14 17.73 5.87 -6.02
CA VAL A 14 17.65 7.21 -5.38
C VAL A 14 18.60 8.21 -6.04
N HIS A 15 19.81 7.74 -6.36
CA HIS A 15 20.92 8.53 -6.88
C HIS A 15 21.50 7.87 -8.14
N PRO A 16 20.76 7.90 -9.27
CA PRO A 16 21.22 7.33 -10.51
C PRO A 16 22.47 8.06 -11.01
N GLU A 17 23.36 7.30 -11.62
CA GLU A 17 24.59 7.83 -12.23
C GLU A 17 24.26 8.38 -13.62
N GLY A 18 24.57 9.66 -13.83
CA GLY A 18 24.42 10.32 -15.11
C GLY A 18 25.56 10.00 -16.08
N GLU A 19 25.42 10.44 -17.32
CA GLU A 19 26.42 10.24 -18.38
C GLU A 19 27.78 10.90 -18.06
N ASP A 20 27.77 11.94 -17.24
CA ASP A 20 28.97 12.65 -16.76
C ASP A 20 29.66 11.93 -15.59
N GLY A 21 29.19 10.74 -15.21
CA GLY A 21 29.68 9.96 -14.06
C GLY A 21 29.28 10.54 -12.70
N ARG A 22 28.46 11.61 -12.67
CA ARG A 22 27.96 12.19 -11.43
C ARG A 22 26.61 11.62 -11.08
N ARG A 23 26.34 11.50 -9.78
CA ARG A 23 25.04 11.02 -9.30
C ARG A 23 24.05 12.16 -9.16
N LYS A 24 22.87 11.98 -9.72
CA LYS A 24 21.75 12.90 -9.57
C LYS A 24 21.22 12.85 -8.14
N LYS A 25 21.11 14.01 -7.49
CA LYS A 25 20.47 14.12 -6.17
C LYS A 25 18.97 14.37 -6.36
N ARG A 26 18.16 13.32 -6.20
CA ARG A 26 16.70 13.41 -6.21
C ARG A 26 16.17 13.95 -4.89
N ARG A 27 14.99 14.56 -4.92
CA ARG A 27 14.28 14.97 -3.72
C ARG A 27 13.53 13.78 -3.15
N ILE A 28 14.05 13.26 -2.04
CA ILE A 28 13.50 12.08 -1.36
C ILE A 28 13.23 12.32 0.12
N CYS A 29 12.29 11.55 0.66
CA CYS A 29 12.08 11.39 2.09
C CYS A 29 12.11 9.89 2.43
N GLY A 30 13.04 9.48 3.30
CA GLY A 30 13.10 8.10 3.76
C GLY A 30 11.97 7.80 4.73
N ARG A 31 11.29 6.66 4.57
CA ARG A 31 10.14 6.26 5.40
C ARG A 31 10.38 4.91 6.08
N GLY A 32 9.50 4.58 7.02
CA GLY A 32 9.43 3.26 7.63
C GLY A 32 10.63 2.96 8.52
N SER A 33 11.01 1.69 8.60
CA SER A 33 12.16 1.24 9.38
C SER A 33 13.49 1.60 8.73
N GLY A 34 13.53 1.85 7.42
CA GLY A 34 14.74 2.25 6.67
C GLY A 34 15.46 3.46 7.27
N ALA A 35 14.71 4.41 7.84
CA ALA A 35 15.26 5.60 8.51
C ALA A 35 16.12 5.28 9.75
N ALA A 36 15.97 4.09 10.35
CA ALA A 36 16.79 3.66 11.48
C ALA A 36 18.17 3.10 11.06
N SER A 37 18.41 2.91 9.77
CA SER A 37 19.67 2.36 9.25
C SER A 37 20.73 3.45 9.07
N LEU A 38 21.84 3.34 9.82
CA LEU A 38 23.00 4.22 9.63
C LEU A 38 23.61 4.07 8.24
N VAL A 39 23.61 2.85 7.69
CA VAL A 39 24.09 2.58 6.32
C VAL A 39 23.21 3.31 5.30
N ALA A 40 21.88 3.27 5.46
CA ALA A 40 20.98 3.98 4.57
C ALA A 40 21.21 5.51 4.62
N TYR A 41 21.44 6.06 5.81
CA TYR A 41 21.81 7.46 5.98
C TYR A 41 23.15 7.80 5.31
N CYS A 42 24.19 6.98 5.50
CA CYS A 42 25.51 7.21 4.91
C CYS A 42 25.52 7.08 3.38
N LEU A 43 24.61 6.29 2.80
CA LEU A 43 24.43 6.16 1.35
C LEU A 43 23.48 7.23 0.78
N GLU A 44 23.03 8.18 1.61
CA GLU A 44 22.04 9.21 1.26
C GLU A 44 20.68 8.64 0.80
N ILE A 45 20.39 7.37 1.11
CA ILE A 45 19.08 6.73 0.86
C ILE A 45 18.01 7.32 1.79
N THR A 46 18.42 7.74 3.00
CA THR A 46 17.56 8.44 3.95
C THR A 46 18.23 9.74 4.38
N ASN A 47 17.43 10.76 4.68
CA ASN A 47 17.87 12.09 5.08
C ASN A 47 17.86 12.30 6.61
N VAL A 48 17.53 11.27 7.39
CA VAL A 48 17.43 11.31 8.86
C VAL A 48 18.60 10.59 9.48
N CYS A 49 19.38 11.29 10.31
CA CYS A 49 20.49 10.68 11.05
C CYS A 49 19.96 9.85 12.23
N PRO A 50 20.07 8.50 12.22
CA PRO A 50 19.48 7.67 13.26
C PRO A 50 20.14 7.87 14.63
N LEU A 51 21.43 8.21 14.67
CA LEU A 51 22.14 8.49 15.92
C LEU A 51 21.62 9.77 16.59
N LYS A 52 21.35 10.82 15.81
CA LYS A 52 20.82 12.10 16.32
C LYS A 52 19.45 11.93 16.98
N TYR A 53 18.63 11.04 16.42
CA TYR A 53 17.25 10.79 16.88
C TYR A 53 17.10 9.50 17.69
N ASN A 54 18.22 8.86 18.06
CA ASN A 54 18.27 7.61 18.83
C ASN A 54 17.33 6.51 18.27
N LEU A 55 17.38 6.30 16.95
CA LEU A 55 16.58 5.29 16.26
C LEU A 55 17.26 3.91 16.35
N TYR A 56 16.47 2.87 16.63
CA TYR A 56 16.95 1.50 16.82
C TYR A 56 17.15 0.76 15.50
N PHE A 57 18.38 0.33 15.22
CA PHE A 57 18.74 -0.39 13.99
C PHE A 57 17.99 -1.72 13.85
N GLU A 58 17.73 -2.40 14.96
CA GLU A 58 17.08 -3.71 15.03
C GLU A 58 15.63 -3.68 14.52
N ARG A 59 15.01 -2.49 14.50
CA ARG A 59 13.70 -2.28 13.88
C ARG A 59 13.76 -2.41 12.35
N PHE A 60 14.92 -2.10 11.77
CA PHE A 60 15.20 -2.25 10.34
C PHE A 60 15.65 -3.66 9.99
N LEU A 61 16.66 -4.17 10.71
CA LEU A 61 17.24 -5.48 10.45
C LEU A 61 17.48 -6.22 11.76
N ASN A 62 16.73 -7.30 11.96
CA ASN A 62 16.86 -8.17 13.13
C ASN A 62 17.46 -9.53 12.70
N PRO A 63 18.58 -10.00 13.27
CA PRO A 63 19.15 -11.31 12.99
C PRO A 63 18.19 -12.49 13.20
N GLU A 64 17.21 -12.34 14.09
CA GLU A 64 16.20 -13.37 14.39
C GLU A 64 15.04 -13.38 13.39
N ARG A 65 14.92 -12.35 12.54
CA ARG A 65 13.87 -12.24 11.53
C ARG A 65 14.36 -12.81 10.20
N ILE A 66 13.57 -13.70 9.62
CA ILE A 66 13.86 -14.35 8.32
C ILE A 66 13.49 -13.44 7.15
N ASP A 67 12.55 -12.50 7.37
CA ASP A 67 12.09 -11.59 6.33
C ASP A 67 13.21 -10.63 5.87
N PRO A 68 13.33 -10.37 4.56
CA PRO A 68 14.24 -9.35 4.06
C PRO A 68 13.83 -7.96 4.58
N PRO A 69 14.80 -7.04 4.76
CA PRO A 69 14.49 -5.67 5.13
C PRO A 69 13.75 -4.96 3.99
N ASP A 70 12.87 -4.03 4.35
CA ASP A 70 12.12 -3.21 3.40
C ASP A 70 12.51 -1.73 3.55
N ILE A 71 12.78 -1.06 2.42
CA ILE A 71 13.19 0.35 2.35
C ILE A 71 12.15 1.11 1.54
N ASP A 72 11.27 1.81 2.24
CA ASP A 72 10.30 2.72 1.65
C ASP A 72 10.90 4.10 1.42
N ILE A 73 10.80 4.60 0.19
CA ILE A 73 11.28 5.93 -0.22
C ILE A 73 10.14 6.70 -0.87
N ASP A 74 9.87 7.89 -0.34
CA ASP A 74 8.97 8.84 -0.96
C ASP A 74 9.76 9.75 -1.92
N PHE A 75 9.39 9.75 -3.20
CA PHE A 75 9.92 10.67 -4.21
C PHE A 75 9.02 11.89 -4.39
N ALA A 76 9.60 13.03 -4.76
CA ALA A 76 8.82 14.20 -5.16
C ALA A 76 7.88 13.86 -6.34
N TRP A 77 6.65 14.38 -6.29
CA TRP A 77 5.59 14.02 -7.23
C TRP A 77 5.95 14.36 -8.69
N ASP A 78 6.72 15.42 -8.90
CA ASP A 78 7.20 15.93 -10.18
C ASP A 78 8.43 15.19 -10.71
N GLU A 79 9.10 14.37 -9.89
CA GLU A 79 10.22 13.50 -10.28
C GLU A 79 9.80 12.03 -10.43
N ARG A 80 8.61 11.66 -9.93
CA ARG A 80 8.19 10.26 -9.81
C ARG A 80 8.12 9.53 -11.15
N ASP A 81 7.56 10.15 -12.17
CA ASP A 81 7.39 9.50 -13.48
C ASP A 81 8.75 9.22 -14.13
N GLU A 82 9.69 10.17 -14.03
CA GLU A 82 11.06 9.99 -14.49
C GLU A 82 11.80 8.87 -13.72
N VAL A 83 11.59 8.77 -12.40
CA VAL A 83 12.15 7.64 -11.61
C VAL A 83 11.64 6.31 -12.14
N LEU A 84 10.34 6.20 -12.40
CA LEU A 84 9.74 4.96 -12.89
C LEU A 84 10.30 4.58 -14.26
N ASP A 85 10.38 5.53 -15.18
CA ASP A 85 10.92 5.31 -16.53
C ASP A 85 12.40 4.88 -16.47
N GLU A 86 13.23 5.57 -15.69
CA GLU A 86 14.65 5.22 -15.52
C GLU A 86 14.84 3.82 -14.92
N VAL A 87 14.05 3.45 -13.90
CA VAL A 87 14.13 2.12 -13.28
C VAL A 87 13.69 1.03 -14.26
N LEU A 88 12.57 1.23 -14.95
CA LEU A 88 12.06 0.27 -15.92
C LEU A 88 13.00 0.11 -17.12
N GLN A 89 13.67 1.18 -17.54
CA GLN A 89 14.67 1.13 -18.60
C GLN A 89 15.97 0.45 -18.13
N LYS A 90 16.49 0.81 -16.95
CA LYS A 90 17.74 0.25 -16.40
C LYS A 90 17.63 -1.24 -16.11
N PHE A 91 16.47 -1.69 -15.65
CA PHE A 91 16.20 -3.09 -15.30
C PHE A 91 15.20 -3.73 -16.28
N GLN A 92 15.29 -3.37 -17.56
CA GLN A 92 14.38 -3.89 -18.59
C GLN A 92 14.33 -5.42 -18.59
N GLY A 93 13.12 -5.98 -18.61
CA GLY A 93 12.88 -7.43 -18.51
C GLY A 93 12.97 -8.00 -17.10
N HIS A 94 13.36 -7.19 -16.11
CA HIS A 94 13.53 -7.58 -14.70
C HIS A 94 12.77 -6.69 -13.71
N ALA A 95 12.09 -5.63 -14.18
CA ALA A 95 11.30 -4.72 -13.35
C ALA A 95 9.87 -4.54 -13.90
N ALA A 96 8.92 -4.41 -12.98
CA ALA A 96 7.52 -4.12 -13.27
C ALA A 96 6.87 -3.43 -12.06
N MET A 97 5.74 -2.75 -12.28
CA MET A 97 4.93 -2.21 -11.19
C MET A 97 4.02 -3.29 -10.59
N VAL A 98 3.87 -3.27 -9.27
CA VAL A 98 2.89 -4.10 -8.57
C VAL A 98 1.50 -3.47 -8.70
N CYS A 99 0.53 -4.26 -9.12
CA CYS A 99 -0.87 -3.83 -9.22
C CYS A 99 -1.63 -4.13 -7.93
N ASN A 100 -2.44 -3.18 -7.49
CA ASN A 100 -3.39 -3.39 -6.40
C ASN A 100 -4.75 -3.83 -6.97
N HIS A 101 -5.25 -4.98 -6.51
CA HIS A 101 -6.60 -5.41 -6.84
C HIS A 101 -7.61 -4.72 -5.93
N VAL A 102 -8.42 -3.84 -6.50
CA VAL A 102 -9.46 -3.12 -5.77
C VAL A 102 -10.76 -3.92 -5.81
N PHE A 103 -11.17 -4.45 -4.66
CA PHE A 103 -12.43 -5.16 -4.52
C PHE A 103 -13.54 -4.26 -3.97
N PHE A 104 -14.79 -4.60 -4.25
CA PHE A 104 -15.91 -3.96 -3.59
C PHE A 104 -15.85 -4.19 -2.08
N LYS A 105 -15.83 -3.09 -1.31
CA LYS A 105 -16.13 -3.11 0.12
C LYS A 105 -17.65 -3.33 0.31
N PRO A 106 -18.09 -3.88 1.46
CA PRO A 106 -19.50 -4.15 1.77
C PRO A 106 -20.50 -3.06 1.36
N ARG A 107 -20.23 -1.80 1.75
CA ARG A 107 -21.11 -0.66 1.41
C ARG A 107 -21.17 -0.40 -0.09
N MET A 108 -20.06 -0.55 -0.82
CA MET A 108 -20.03 -0.36 -2.28
C MET A 108 -20.74 -1.50 -3.00
N ALA A 109 -20.55 -2.75 -2.56
CA ALA A 109 -21.23 -3.91 -3.13
C ALA A 109 -22.76 -3.74 -3.08
N ILE A 110 -23.30 -3.32 -1.92
CA ILE A 110 -24.74 -3.06 -1.75
C ILE A 110 -25.17 -1.88 -2.61
N ARG A 111 -24.42 -0.78 -2.60
CA ARG A 111 -24.75 0.44 -3.36
C ARG A 111 -24.83 0.18 -4.86
N GLU A 112 -23.81 -0.43 -5.44
CA GLU A 112 -23.76 -0.69 -6.88
C GLU A 112 -24.81 -1.73 -7.31
N THR A 113 -25.09 -2.73 -6.46
CA THR A 113 -26.21 -3.65 -6.70
C THR A 113 -27.55 -2.92 -6.68
N ALA A 114 -27.82 -2.09 -5.67
CA ALA A 114 -29.07 -1.35 -5.54
C ALA A 114 -29.29 -0.36 -6.71
N LYS A 115 -28.24 0.31 -7.18
CA LYS A 115 -28.30 1.15 -8.38
C LYS A 115 -28.69 0.34 -9.63
N ALA A 116 -28.14 -0.87 -9.80
CA ALA A 116 -28.49 -1.74 -10.91
C ALA A 116 -29.98 -2.17 -10.90
N PHE A 117 -30.59 -2.22 -9.71
CA PHE A 117 -32.04 -2.44 -9.54
C PHE A 117 -32.89 -1.16 -9.64
N GLY A 118 -32.28 0.00 -9.94
CA GLY A 118 -32.99 1.26 -10.15
C GLY A 118 -33.38 2.01 -8.88
N LEU A 119 -32.82 1.67 -7.72
CA LEU A 119 -33.08 2.44 -6.49
C LEU A 119 -32.41 3.82 -6.54
N PRO A 120 -33.06 4.88 -6.03
CA PRO A 120 -32.49 6.21 -6.02
C PRO A 120 -31.38 6.36 -4.96
N ASP A 121 -30.38 7.18 -5.23
CA ASP A 121 -29.17 7.32 -4.40
C ASP A 121 -29.46 7.71 -2.94
N HIS A 122 -30.55 8.44 -2.67
CA HIS A 122 -30.91 8.86 -1.31
C HIS A 122 -31.38 7.67 -0.45
N GLU A 123 -32.22 6.78 -0.99
CA GLU A 123 -32.66 5.56 -0.31
C GLU A 123 -31.48 4.62 -0.06
N ILE A 124 -30.61 4.47 -1.05
CA ILE A 124 -29.39 3.66 -0.92
C ILE A 124 -28.48 4.22 0.17
N SER A 125 -28.36 5.54 0.26
CA SER A 125 -27.54 6.22 1.27
C SER A 125 -28.11 6.06 2.67
N GLU A 126 -29.44 6.08 2.84
CA GLU A 126 -30.09 5.82 4.12
C GLU A 126 -29.76 4.41 4.65
N VAL A 127 -29.77 3.40 3.77
CA VAL A 127 -29.44 2.02 4.14
C VAL A 127 -27.95 1.85 4.37
N THR A 128 -27.12 2.29 3.42
CA THR A 128 -25.66 2.08 3.47
C THR A 128 -24.97 2.89 4.56
N GLY A 129 -25.53 4.04 4.96
CA GLY A 129 -25.03 4.85 6.07
C GLY A 129 -25.17 4.18 7.44
N ARG A 130 -26.18 3.31 7.61
CA ARG A 130 -26.42 2.56 8.86
C ARG A 130 -25.52 1.34 9.02
N LEU A 131 -24.83 0.92 7.96
CA LEU A 131 -23.89 -0.19 8.03
C LEU A 131 -22.66 0.24 8.81
N PRO A 132 -22.23 -0.47 9.86
CA PRO A 132 -20.98 -0.17 10.53
C PRO A 132 -19.79 -0.38 9.58
N TRP A 133 -18.61 0.06 9.99
CA TRP A 133 -17.40 -0.31 9.28
C TRP A 133 -17.17 -1.82 9.47
N VAL A 134 -17.57 -2.61 8.47
CA VAL A 134 -17.35 -4.05 8.45
C VAL A 134 -16.06 -4.29 7.67
N SER A 135 -15.00 -4.71 8.38
CA SER A 135 -13.84 -5.30 7.72
C SER A 135 -14.25 -6.66 7.17
N ARG A 136 -13.82 -6.96 5.94
CA ARG A 136 -13.95 -8.31 5.39
C ARG A 136 -13.08 -9.22 6.24
N ASN A 137 -13.67 -10.04 7.10
CA ASN A 137 -12.97 -11.19 7.66
C ASN A 137 -12.93 -12.25 6.54
N GLU A 138 -11.74 -12.77 6.22
CA GLU A 138 -11.49 -13.58 5.02
C GLU A 138 -12.26 -14.92 4.94
N GLY A 139 -13.13 -15.23 5.91
CA GLY A 139 -13.93 -16.47 5.94
C GLY A 139 -15.45 -16.30 5.97
N GLU A 140 -15.99 -15.08 6.16
CA GLU A 140 -17.44 -14.89 6.34
C GLU A 140 -18.05 -14.03 5.23
N GLY A 141 -19.13 -14.53 4.62
CA GLY A 141 -19.87 -13.81 3.59
C GLY A 141 -20.54 -12.55 4.15
N LEU A 142 -20.73 -11.54 3.29
CA LEU A 142 -21.37 -10.28 3.66
C LEU A 142 -22.73 -10.49 4.36
N GLU A 143 -23.52 -11.45 3.89
CA GLU A 143 -24.81 -11.79 4.48
C GLU A 143 -24.67 -12.25 5.94
N THR A 144 -23.69 -13.11 6.24
CA THR A 144 -23.41 -13.59 7.60
C THR A 144 -23.06 -12.41 8.52
N CYS A 145 -22.18 -11.52 8.06
CA CYS A 145 -21.81 -10.32 8.81
C CYS A 145 -23.01 -9.40 9.05
N LEU A 146 -23.89 -9.22 8.06
CA LEU A 146 -25.09 -8.39 8.19
C LEU A 146 -26.08 -8.98 9.20
N ARG A 147 -26.31 -10.30 9.16
CA ARG A 147 -27.24 -10.99 10.09
C ARG A 147 -26.79 -10.88 11.55
N ALA A 148 -25.49 -10.78 11.81
CA ALA A 148 -24.94 -10.61 13.15
C ALA A 148 -25.22 -9.20 13.73
N LEU A 149 -25.53 -8.21 12.89
CA LEU A 149 -25.73 -6.83 13.35
C LEU A 149 -27.11 -6.63 13.99
N PRO A 150 -27.21 -5.95 15.16
CA PRO A 150 -28.49 -5.64 15.80
C PRO A 150 -29.45 -4.89 14.87
N SER A 151 -28.92 -4.00 14.04
CA SER A 151 -29.67 -3.16 13.08
C SER A 151 -30.36 -3.96 11.96
N PHE A 152 -29.93 -5.19 11.72
CA PHE A 152 -30.43 -6.09 10.67
C PHE A 152 -31.10 -7.35 11.24
N ARG A 153 -31.20 -7.46 12.57
CA ARG A 153 -31.86 -8.58 13.26
C ARG A 153 -33.35 -8.59 12.89
N GLY A 154 -33.85 -9.75 12.44
CA GLY A 154 -35.26 -9.92 12.04
C GLY A 154 -35.61 -9.41 10.63
N LYS A 155 -34.65 -8.91 9.85
CA LYS A 155 -34.87 -8.63 8.42
C LYS A 155 -34.61 -9.88 7.58
N GLU A 156 -35.56 -10.25 6.74
CA GLU A 156 -35.39 -11.36 5.79
C GLU A 156 -34.63 -10.91 4.55
N PHE A 157 -33.50 -11.57 4.29
CA PHE A 157 -32.82 -11.49 2.99
C PHE A 157 -33.40 -12.60 2.11
N LEU A 158 -34.31 -12.22 1.20
CA LEU A 158 -34.87 -13.15 0.23
C LEU A 158 -33.80 -13.51 -0.82
N PRO A 159 -33.73 -14.77 -1.27
CA PRO A 159 -32.81 -15.14 -2.33
C PRO A 159 -33.15 -14.38 -3.62
N PRO A 160 -32.15 -13.95 -4.40
CA PRO A 160 -32.39 -13.29 -5.68
C PRO A 160 -33.18 -14.23 -6.61
N GLY A 161 -34.31 -13.74 -7.15
CA GLY A 161 -35.14 -14.48 -8.10
C GLY A 161 -36.53 -14.92 -7.62
N ARG A 162 -36.98 -14.53 -6.42
CA ARG A 162 -38.33 -14.91 -5.92
C ARG A 162 -39.46 -13.88 -6.15
N ARG A 163 -39.23 -12.80 -6.89
CA ARG A 163 -40.29 -11.86 -7.29
C ARG A 163 -40.01 -11.27 -8.67
N PHE A 164 -40.72 -11.80 -9.67
CA PHE A 164 -41.41 -11.03 -10.71
C PHE A 164 -42.86 -11.49 -10.70
#